data_AF-A0A6P5R9M1-F1
#
_entry.id   AF-A0A6P5R9M1-F1
#
_cell.length_a   1.000
_cell.length_b   1.000
_cell.length_c   1.000
_cell.angle_alpha   90.00
_cell.angle_beta   90.00
_cell.angle_gamma   90.00
#
_symmetry.space_group_name_H-M   'P 1'
#
loop_
_entity.id
_entity.type
_entity.pdbx_description
1 polymer ?
#
loop_
_entity_poly.entity_id
_entity_poly.type
_entity_poly.pdbx_seq_one_letter_code
_entity_poly.pdbx_strand_id
1 'polypeptide(L)'
;MRLISLVDLGSDESGGIPYSLIRDTLRITDEEVELWVVKAITAKLMDCKMDQMNQVVIVSRCTERVFGQQQWLTLRSKLATWRGNVANVISTIRANRIAEDGSQAVQG
;
A
#
# COMPACT_ATOMS: atom_id res chain seq x y z
N MET A 1 21.99 -8.48 6.27
CA MET A 1 21.17 -7.46 6.98
C MET A 1 20.56 -6.41 6.04
N ARG A 2 21.22 -5.99 4.94
CA ARG A 2 20.75 -4.94 4.01
C ARG A 2 19.29 -5.08 3.54
N LEU A 3 18.84 -6.28 3.12
CA LEU A 3 17.45 -6.48 2.69
C LEU A 3 16.43 -6.17 3.79
N ILE A 4 16.73 -6.54 5.04
CA ILE A 4 15.82 -6.28 6.17
C ILE A 4 15.74 -4.79 6.43
N SER A 5 16.87 -4.08 6.41
CA SER A 5 16.89 -2.62 6.58
C SER A 5 16.11 -1.89 5.47
N LEU A 6 16.19 -2.36 4.22
CA LEU A 6 15.41 -1.80 3.12
C LEU A 6 13.90 -1.99 3.32
N VAL A 7 13.48 -3.17 3.77
CA VAL A 7 12.06 -3.46 4.03
C VAL A 7 11.54 -2.65 5.22
N ASP A 8 12.37 -2.44 6.22
CA ASP A 8 12.07 -1.60 7.39
C ASP A 8 11.82 -0.14 6.97
N LEU A 9 12.66 0.42 6.09
CA LEU A 9 12.42 1.74 5.50
C LEU A 9 11.08 1.83 4.76
N GLY A 10 10.67 0.76 4.08
CA GLY A 10 9.40 0.71 3.35
C GLY A 10 8.18 0.40 4.21
N SER A 11 8.36 0.13 5.50
CA SER A 11 7.25 -0.11 6.44
C SER A 11 6.64 1.19 6.98
N ASP A 12 7.28 2.33 6.70
CA ASP A 12 6.73 3.65 7.03
C ASP A 12 5.54 4.02 6.13
N GLU A 13 4.54 4.71 6.70
CA GLU A 13 3.28 5.03 6.02
C GLU A 13 3.41 6.18 5.01
N SER A 14 4.58 6.79 4.90
CA SER A 14 4.90 7.87 3.96
C SER A 14 4.83 7.44 2.48
N GLY A 15 4.87 6.14 2.19
CA GLY A 15 4.59 5.56 0.87
C GLY A 15 5.70 5.77 -0.18
N GLY A 16 6.73 6.55 0.13
CA GLY A 16 7.86 6.83 -0.76
C GLY A 16 9.19 6.88 0.00
N ILE A 17 10.19 6.13 -0.46
CA ILE A 17 11.54 6.11 0.10
C ILE A 17 12.50 6.79 -0.88
N PRO A 18 13.17 7.90 -0.51
CA PRO A 18 14.19 8.51 -1.36
C PRO A 18 15.37 7.56 -1.61
N TYR A 19 15.94 7.61 -2.81
CA TYR A 19 17.12 6.82 -3.19
C TYR A 19 18.31 7.12 -2.26
N SER A 20 18.51 8.39 -1.89
CA SER A 20 19.54 8.81 -0.94
C SER A 20 19.40 8.11 0.42
N LEU A 21 18.18 8.00 0.94
CA LEU A 21 17.91 7.34 2.21
C LEU A 21 18.22 5.83 2.12
N ILE A 22 17.89 5.20 1.00
CA ILE A 22 18.25 3.79 0.74
C ILE A 22 19.76 3.62 0.68
N ARG A 23 20.46 4.46 -0.10
CA ARG A 23 21.91 4.43 -0.24
C ARG A 23 22.60 4.53 1.11
N ASP A 24 22.24 5.54 1.89
CA ASP A 24 22.90 5.86 3.16
C ASP A 24 22.62 4.77 4.21
N THR A 25 21.38 4.24 4.24
CA THR A 25 20.99 3.16 5.15
C THR A 25 21.69 1.85 4.81
N LEU A 26 21.77 1.50 3.52
CA LEU A 26 22.39 0.25 3.07
C LEU A 26 23.92 0.34 2.96
N ARG A 27 24.48 1.57 2.97
CA ARG A 27 25.90 1.88 2.75
C ARG A 27 26.38 1.26 1.44
N ILE A 28 25.75 1.67 0.35
CA ILE A 28 25.98 1.23 -1.04
C ILE A 28 26.20 2.45 -1.94
N THR A 29 26.49 2.27 -3.22
CA THR A 29 26.57 3.39 -4.18
C THR A 29 25.19 3.71 -4.77
N ASP A 30 25.05 4.88 -5.39
CA ASP A 30 23.80 5.29 -6.06
C ASP A 30 23.41 4.31 -7.18
N GLU A 31 24.39 3.73 -7.89
CA GLU A 31 24.15 2.73 -8.94
C GLU A 31 23.63 1.39 -8.41
N GLU A 32 23.89 1.09 -7.14
CA GLU A 32 23.47 -0.18 -6.52
C GLU A 32 22.04 -0.12 -5.96
N VAL A 33 21.45 1.08 -5.79
CA VAL A 33 20.15 1.25 -5.13
C VAL A 33 19.07 0.39 -5.80
N GLU A 34 18.93 0.50 -7.12
CA GLU A 34 17.91 -0.24 -7.87
C GLU A 34 18.14 -1.75 -7.82
N LEU A 35 19.40 -2.19 -7.85
CA LEU A 35 19.73 -3.61 -7.71
C LEU A 35 19.24 -4.17 -6.37
N TRP A 36 19.39 -3.41 -5.28
CA TRP A 36 18.90 -3.82 -3.97
C TRP A 36 17.37 -3.81 -3.86
N VAL A 37 16.71 -2.83 -4.49
CA VAL A 37 15.24 -2.80 -4.60
C VAL A 37 14.74 -4.03 -5.37
N VAL A 38 15.34 -4.34 -6.52
CA VAL A 38 15.02 -5.54 -7.32
C VAL A 38 15.23 -6.82 -6.51
N LYS A 39 16.31 -6.91 -5.73
CA LYS A 39 16.54 -8.06 -4.84
C LYS A 39 15.44 -8.21 -3.78
N ALA A 40 14.96 -7.11 -3.20
CA ALA A 40 13.87 -7.14 -2.21
C ALA A 40 12.53 -7.57 -2.82
N ILE A 41 12.22 -7.09 -4.03
CA ILE A 41 11.04 -7.53 -4.80
C ILE A 41 11.15 -9.03 -5.14
N THR A 42 12.31 -9.45 -5.65
CA THR A 42 12.56 -10.85 -6.04
C THR A 42 12.46 -11.80 -4.84
N ALA A 43 12.91 -11.36 -3.66
CA ALA A 43 12.77 -12.08 -2.41
C ALA A 43 11.35 -12.05 -1.83
N LYS A 44 10.38 -11.41 -2.51
CA LYS A 44 8.99 -11.23 -2.09
C LYS A 44 8.85 -10.52 -0.74
N LEU A 45 9.80 -9.64 -0.42
CA LEU A 45 9.78 -8.90 0.83
C LEU A 45 9.03 -7.58 0.71
N MET A 46 8.94 -7.02 -0.50
CA MET A 46 8.18 -5.80 -0.77
C MET A 46 7.66 -5.76 -2.20
N ASP A 47 6.56 -5.04 -2.39
CA ASP A 47 6.01 -4.65 -3.69
C ASP A 47 6.15 -3.12 -3.81
N CYS A 48 6.87 -2.65 -4.83
CA CYS A 48 7.12 -1.22 -5.03
C CYS A 48 7.38 -0.88 -6.50
N LYS A 49 7.36 0.42 -6.81
CA LYS A 49 7.72 1.00 -8.11
C LYS A 49 8.86 1.99 -7.93
N MET A 50 9.79 2.03 -8.88
CA MET A 50 10.89 2.98 -8.88
C MET A 50 10.52 4.18 -9.76
N ASP A 51 10.42 5.36 -9.14
CA ASP A 51 10.36 6.64 -9.85
C ASP A 51 11.79 7.17 -9.94
N GLN A 52 12.48 6.74 -10.99
CA GLN A 52 13.87 7.12 -11.22
C GLN A 52 14.03 8.61 -11.51
N MET A 53 13.02 9.28 -12.11
CA MET A 53 13.10 10.72 -12.40
C MET A 53 13.10 11.54 -11.11
N ASN A 54 12.24 11.17 -10.16
CA ASN A 54 12.16 11.83 -8.86
C ASN A 54 13.08 11.23 -7.80
N GLN A 55 13.84 10.18 -8.14
CA GLN A 55 14.75 9.47 -7.23
C GLN A 55 14.04 8.95 -5.97
N VAL A 56 12.85 8.35 -6.15
CA VAL A 56 12.01 7.79 -5.07
C VAL A 56 11.51 6.40 -5.41
N VAL A 57 11.50 5.50 -4.41
CA VAL A 57 10.84 4.19 -4.48
C VAL A 57 9.47 4.29 -3.82
N ILE A 58 8.41 4.12 -4.60
CA ILE A 58 7.02 4.16 -4.14
C ILE A 58 6.61 2.76 -3.67
N VAL A 59 6.34 2.59 -2.38
CA VAL A 59 6.05 1.30 -1.77
C VAL A 59 4.54 1.05 -1.75
N SER A 60 4.12 -0.10 -2.30
CA SER A 60 2.72 -0.55 -2.24
C SER A 60 2.47 -1.46 -1.04
N ARG A 61 3.45 -2.32 -0.71
CA ARG A 61 3.38 -3.26 0.41
C ARG A 61 4.78 -3.65 0.85
N CYS A 62 4.97 -3.81 2.16
CA CYS A 62 6.12 -4.50 2.75
C CYS A 62 5.67 -5.71 3.57
N THR A 63 6.58 -6.67 3.72
CA THR A 63 6.42 -7.80 4.62
C THR A 63 6.79 -7.37 6.04
N GLU A 64 5.83 -7.45 6.95
CA GLU A 64 6.04 -7.20 8.38
C GLU A 64 7.05 -8.21 8.94
N ARG A 65 8.17 -7.72 9.48
CA ARG A 65 9.18 -8.58 10.12
C ARG A 65 8.63 -9.29 11.36
N VAL A 66 7.76 -8.63 12.10
CA VAL A 66 7.09 -9.15 13.29
C VAL A 66 5.61 -8.85 13.17
N PHE A 67 4.78 -9.89 13.30
CA PHE A 67 3.33 -9.75 13.28
C PHE A 67 2.78 -9.93 14.70
N GLY A 68 2.70 -8.84 15.44
CA GLY A 68 2.28 -8.81 16.84
C GLY A 68 0.92 -8.16 17.07
N GLN A 69 0.66 -7.81 18.32
CA GLN A 69 -0.61 -7.22 18.75
C GLN A 69 -0.94 -5.93 17.97
N GLN A 70 0.05 -5.08 17.72
CA GLN A 70 -0.16 -3.82 16.99
C GLN A 70 -0.59 -4.08 15.54
N GLN A 71 0.05 -5.01 14.85
CA GLN A 71 -0.31 -5.42 13.49
C GLN A 71 -1.74 -6.00 13.45
N TRP A 72 -2.11 -6.80 14.46
CA TRP A 72 -3.49 -7.31 14.61
C TRP A 72 -4.52 -6.19 14.80
N LEU A 73 -4.21 -5.17 15.61
CA LEU A 73 -5.09 -4.03 15.82
C LEU A 73 -5.27 -3.22 14.53
N THR A 74 -4.18 -2.94 13.80
CA THR A 74 -4.22 -2.27 12.50
C THR A 74 -5.04 -3.06 11.49
N LEU A 75 -4.83 -4.38 11.40
CA LEU A 75 -5.60 -5.26 10.51
C LEU A 75 -7.09 -5.23 10.84
N ARG A 76 -7.44 -5.37 12.14
CA ARG A 76 -8.83 -5.31 12.60
C ARG A 76 -9.49 -3.99 12.21
N SER A 77 -8.80 -2.87 12.40
CA SER A 77 -9.30 -1.54 12.01
C SER A 77 -9.53 -1.46 10.50
N LYS A 78 -8.54 -1.83 9.70
CA LYS A 78 -8.64 -1.85 8.23
C LYS A 78 -9.81 -2.71 7.73
N LEU A 79 -10.01 -3.91 8.30
CA LEU A 79 -11.12 -4.80 7.96
C LEU A 79 -12.49 -4.21 8.34
N ALA A 80 -12.59 -3.58 9.52
CA ALA A 80 -13.83 -2.93 9.95
C ALA A 80 -14.22 -1.77 9.02
N THR A 81 -13.25 -0.93 8.65
CA THR A 81 -13.44 0.14 7.67
C THR A 81 -13.84 -0.41 6.31
N TRP A 82 -13.15 -1.44 5.81
CA TRP A 82 -13.47 -2.04 4.52
C TRP A 82 -14.88 -2.62 4.49
N ARG A 83 -15.30 -3.31 5.55
CA ARG A 83 -16.67 -3.81 5.71
C ARG A 83 -17.70 -2.68 5.66
N GLY A 84 -17.45 -1.57 6.35
CA GLY A 84 -18.31 -0.38 6.31
C GLY A 84 -18.40 0.21 4.90
N ASN A 85 -17.27 0.34 4.20
CA ASN A 85 -17.23 0.87 2.85
C ASN A 85 -18.03 0.01 1.86
N VAL A 86 -17.90 -1.32 1.94
CA VAL A 86 -18.66 -2.24 1.09
C VAL A 86 -20.16 -2.14 1.38
N ALA A 87 -20.57 -2.07 2.66
CA ALA A 87 -21.97 -1.89 3.04
C ALA A 87 -22.54 -0.57 2.50
N ASN A 88 -21.77 0.52 2.57
CA ASN A 88 -22.16 1.83 2.04
C ASN A 88 -22.36 1.78 0.52
N VAL A 89 -21.42 1.18 -0.23
CA VAL A 89 -21.55 1.03 -1.69
C VAL A 89 -22.81 0.24 -2.06
N ILE A 90 -23.09 -0.86 -1.36
CA ILE A 90 -24.30 -1.66 -1.58
C ILE A 90 -25.57 -0.83 -1.30
N SER A 91 -25.58 -0.06 -0.21
CA SER A 91 -26.70 0.80 0.15
C SER A 91 -26.96 1.86 -0.92
N THR A 92 -25.90 2.53 -1.39
CA THR A 92 -25.99 3.56 -2.43
C THR A 92 -26.53 2.99 -3.75
N ILE A 93 -26.05 1.82 -4.18
CA ILE A 93 -26.53 1.15 -5.40
C ILE A 93 -28.03 0.81 -5.26
N ARG A 94 -28.47 0.28 -4.11
CA ARG A 94 -29.88 -0.06 -3.88
C ARG A 94 -30.78 1.17 -3.86
N ALA A 95 -30.35 2.25 -3.19
CA ALA A 95 -31.11 3.49 -3.12
C ALA A 95 -31.31 4.11 -4.51
N ASN A 96 -30.26 4.14 -5.33
CA ASN A 96 -30.34 4.66 -6.69
C ASN A 96 -31.26 3.81 -7.59
N ARG A 97 -31.23 2.49 -7.46
CA ARG A 97 -32.13 1.61 -8.23
C ARG A 97 -33.61 1.87 -7.92
N ILE A 98 -33.96 2.07 -6.65
CA ILE A 98 -35.33 2.39 -6.23
C ILE A 98 -35.78 3.75 -6.79
N ALA A 99 -34.89 4.74 -6.84
CA ALA A 99 -35.18 6.06 -7.39
C ALA A 99 -35.44 6.02 -8.91
N GLU A 100 -34.71 5.17 -9.65
CA GLU A 100 -34.94 4.96 -11.08
C GLU A 100 -36.31 4.30 -11.36
N ASP A 101 -36.64 3.22 -10.64
CA ASP A 101 -37.93 2.54 -10.77
C ASP A 101 -39.11 3.47 -10.40
N GLY A 102 -38.95 4.28 -9.35
CA GLY A 102 -39.93 5.27 -8.93
C GLY A 102 -40.11 6.43 -9.93
N SER A 103 -39.09 6.77 -10.70
CA SER A 103 -39.18 7.84 -11.72
C SER A 103 -39.87 7.35 -13.00
N GLN A 104 -39.70 6.07 -13.36
CA GLN A 104 -40.40 5.46 -14.50
C GLN A 104 -41.90 5.24 -14.23
N ALA A 105 -42.29 4.95 -12.98
CA ALA A 105 -43.70 4.75 -12.61
C ALA A 105 -44.54 6.04 -12.57
N VAL A 106 -43.93 7.23 -12.58
CA VAL A 106 -44.62 8.53 -12.51
C VAL A 106 -44.82 9.15 -13.91
N GLN A 107 -44.17 8.61 -14.94
CA GLN A 107 -44.24 9.10 -16.33
C GLN A 107 -45.11 8.26 -17.28
N GLY A 108 -45.73 7.17 -16.81
CA GLY A 108 -46.70 6.36 -17.57
C GLY A 108 -48.11 6.50 -17.02
#